data_AF-A0A816ZZ51-F1
#
_entry.id   AF-A0A816ZZ51-F1
#
_cell.length_a   1.000
_cell.length_b   1.000
_cell.length_c   1.000
_cell.angle_alpha   90.00
_cell.angle_beta   90.00
_cell.angle_gamma   90.00
#
_symmetry.space_group_name_H-M   'P 1'
#
loop_
_entity.id
_entity.type
_entity.pdbx_description
1 polymer ?
#
loop_
_entity_poly.entity_id
_entity_poly.type
_entity_poly.pdbx_seq_one_letter_code
_entity_poly.pdbx_strand_id
1 'polypeptide(L)'
;MQMATEGRARLAITLALAQKVSDTIRKTEGLWCYGDELIGATGIFAIDPSKLIIRVNDIDLSGFKAIICSFTIADTEYTTDLLTDALHHLSKHHRQTDYTDFMLVKLPNGLPRSVINVRDAYFTTKTRRVSLDEGVGHVLVQSIIPYPPGIPRLVPGEIMEQHYLDFLRYFLDKGG
;
A
#
# COMPACT_ATOMS: atom_id res chain seq x y z
N MET A 1 29.77 -0.34 16.12
CA MET A 1 30.27 -1.42 15.23
C MET A 1 29.36 -2.65 15.16
N GLN A 2 28.31 -2.76 15.99
CA GLN A 2 27.47 -3.97 16.09
C GLN A 2 26.85 -4.47 14.77
N MET A 3 26.33 -3.60 13.91
CA MET A 3 25.81 -4.02 12.59
C MET A 3 26.91 -4.49 11.63
N ALA A 4 28.12 -3.93 11.74
CA ALA A 4 29.25 -4.32 10.92
C ALA A 4 29.83 -5.68 11.34
N THR A 5 29.71 -6.06 12.62
CA THR A 5 30.26 -7.31 13.17
C THR A 5 29.23 -8.43 13.32
N GLU A 6 27.96 -8.10 13.59
CA GLU A 6 26.90 -9.07 13.91
C GLU A 6 25.71 -9.02 12.93
N GLY A 7 25.78 -8.21 11.86
CA GLY A 7 24.63 -7.93 10.99
C GLY A 7 23.95 -9.18 10.42
N ARG A 8 24.73 -10.18 9.99
CA ARG A 8 24.20 -11.45 9.46
C ARG A 8 23.40 -12.23 10.50
N ALA A 9 23.91 -12.35 11.73
CA ALA A 9 23.25 -13.07 12.80
C ALA A 9 21.95 -12.38 13.22
N ARG A 10 21.98 -11.04 13.32
CA ARG A 10 20.79 -10.25 13.65
C ARG A 10 19.72 -10.34 12.58
N LEU A 11 20.11 -10.24 11.31
CA LEU A 11 19.18 -10.41 10.19
C LEU A 11 18.58 -11.83 10.19
N ALA A 12 19.37 -12.86 10.44
CA ALA A 12 18.86 -14.23 10.52
C ALA A 12 17.79 -14.38 11.61
N ILE A 13 17.97 -13.75 12.77
CA ILE A 13 16.95 -13.70 13.84
C ILE A 13 15.69 -12.98 13.36
N THR A 14 15.83 -11.78 12.77
CA THR A 14 14.68 -11.03 12.22
C THR A 14 13.88 -11.85 11.20
N LEU A 15 14.56 -12.54 10.29
CA LEU A 15 13.91 -13.39 9.29
C LEU A 15 13.24 -14.61 9.91
N ALA A 16 13.86 -15.24 10.92
CA ALA A 16 13.24 -16.35 11.64
C ALA A 16 11.97 -15.91 12.39
N LEU A 17 11.99 -14.73 13.00
CA LEU A 17 10.81 -14.12 13.65
C LEU A 17 9.69 -13.84 12.63
N ALA A 18 10.01 -13.21 11.50
CA ALA A 18 9.05 -12.94 10.44
C ALA A 18 8.43 -14.25 9.89
N GLN A 19 9.26 -15.28 9.67
CA GLN A 19 8.78 -16.59 9.23
C GLN A 19 7.83 -17.21 10.25
N LYS A 20 8.20 -17.23 11.54
CA LYS A 20 7.34 -17.74 12.64
C LYS A 20 5.97 -17.06 12.64
N VAL A 21 5.93 -15.74 12.51
CA VAL A 21 4.67 -14.98 12.45
C VAL A 21 3.88 -15.35 11.21
N SER A 22 4.51 -15.37 10.02
CA SER A 22 3.82 -15.73 8.77
C SER A 22 3.19 -17.12 8.82
N ASP A 23 3.90 -18.11 9.36
CA ASP A 23 3.43 -19.49 9.50
C ASP A 23 2.29 -19.61 10.50
N THR A 24 2.29 -18.75 11.52
CA THR A 24 1.20 -18.70 12.50
C THR A 24 -0.04 -18.07 11.87
N ILE A 25 0.09 -16.93 11.18
CA ILE A 25 -1.02 -16.25 10.51
C ILE A 25 -1.66 -17.15 9.45
N ARG A 26 -0.88 -17.92 8.69
CA ARG A 26 -1.40 -18.87 7.69
C ARG A 26 -2.26 -19.99 8.29
N LYS A 27 -2.14 -20.25 9.60
CA LYS A 27 -2.96 -21.20 10.34
C LYS A 27 -4.16 -20.54 11.02
N THR A 28 -4.25 -19.22 11.00
CA THR A 28 -5.36 -18.44 11.56
C THR A 28 -6.49 -18.33 10.54
N GLU A 29 -7.68 -18.77 10.92
CA GLU A 29 -8.89 -18.64 10.08
C GLU A 29 -9.17 -17.16 9.74
N GLY A 30 -9.54 -16.87 8.49
CA GLY A 30 -9.90 -15.52 8.04
C GLY A 30 -8.70 -14.57 7.81
N LEU A 31 -7.47 -15.01 8.05
CA LEU A 31 -6.27 -14.27 7.68
C LEU A 31 -5.50 -15.01 6.59
N TRP A 32 -4.84 -14.25 5.72
CA TRP A 32 -3.92 -14.82 4.74
C TRP A 32 -2.62 -14.04 4.74
N CYS A 33 -1.48 -14.72 4.76
CA CYS A 33 -0.17 -14.08 4.61
C CYS A 33 0.48 -14.55 3.32
N TYR A 34 0.67 -13.61 2.39
CA TYR A 34 1.32 -13.88 1.11
C TYR A 34 2.77 -14.33 1.32
N GLY A 35 3.21 -15.28 0.51
CA GLY A 35 4.57 -15.80 0.50
C GLY A 35 5.06 -16.14 -0.89
N ASP A 36 6.04 -17.05 -0.95
CA ASP A 36 6.77 -17.44 -2.16
C ASP A 36 5.87 -17.92 -3.32
N GLU A 37 4.61 -18.27 -3.04
CA GLU A 37 3.63 -18.62 -4.08
C GLU A 37 3.37 -17.49 -5.10
N LEU A 38 3.71 -16.24 -4.79
CA LEU A 38 3.58 -15.12 -5.74
C LEU A 38 4.81 -14.94 -6.64
N ILE A 39 5.93 -15.62 -6.36
CA ILE A 39 7.16 -15.47 -7.15
C ILE A 39 6.92 -15.98 -8.57
N GLY A 40 7.21 -15.13 -9.57
CA GLY A 40 6.96 -15.43 -10.98
C GLY A 40 5.59 -14.97 -11.48
N ALA A 41 4.70 -14.49 -10.61
CA ALA A 41 3.50 -13.77 -11.04
C ALA A 41 3.87 -12.45 -11.74
N THR A 42 2.95 -11.92 -12.55
CA THR A 42 3.19 -10.68 -13.30
C THR A 42 3.58 -9.53 -12.36
N GLY A 43 4.76 -8.96 -12.59
CA GLY A 43 5.29 -7.86 -11.77
C GLY A 43 5.95 -8.28 -10.46
N ILE A 44 6.10 -9.58 -10.18
CA ILE A 44 6.70 -10.09 -8.93
C ILE A 44 7.93 -10.96 -9.25
N PHE A 45 9.12 -10.39 -9.03
CA PHE A 45 10.39 -11.09 -9.21
C PHE A 45 10.82 -11.87 -7.96
N ALA A 46 10.70 -11.24 -6.78
CA ALA A 46 11.07 -11.81 -5.50
C ALA A 46 10.26 -11.15 -4.37
N ILE A 47 10.27 -11.77 -3.19
CA ILE A 47 9.62 -11.25 -1.99
C ILE A 47 10.69 -10.99 -0.93
N ASP A 48 10.54 -9.90 -0.19
CA ASP A 48 11.33 -9.63 1.01
C ASP A 48 10.68 -10.35 2.20
N PRO A 49 11.31 -11.40 2.76
CA PRO A 49 10.74 -12.17 3.87
C PRO A 49 10.58 -11.36 5.17
N SER A 50 11.21 -10.18 5.28
CA SER A 50 11.00 -9.26 6.41
C SER A 50 9.74 -8.40 6.28
N LYS A 51 9.03 -8.46 5.14
CA LYS A 51 7.83 -7.67 4.85
C LYS A 51 6.64 -8.60 4.68
N LEU A 52 5.86 -8.78 5.75
CA LEU A 52 4.66 -9.59 5.68
C LEU A 52 3.50 -8.75 5.14
N ILE A 53 2.83 -9.27 4.11
CA ILE A 53 1.60 -8.71 3.58
C ILE A 53 0.47 -9.65 4.00
N ILE A 54 -0.43 -9.13 4.82
CA ILE A 54 -1.53 -9.89 5.43
C ILE A 54 -2.83 -9.42 4.82
N ARG A 55 -3.54 -10.27 4.08
CA ARG A 55 -4.89 -9.99 3.61
C ARG A 55 -5.87 -10.15 4.77
N VAL A 56 -6.76 -9.18 4.90
CA VAL A 56 -7.77 -9.12 5.96
C VAL A 56 -9.19 -9.01 5.40
N ASN A 57 -9.40 -9.28 4.11
CA ASN A 57 -10.71 -9.22 3.47
C ASN A 57 -11.75 -10.17 4.08
N ASP A 58 -11.29 -11.26 4.69
CA ASP A 58 -12.19 -12.26 5.27
C ASP A 58 -12.53 -11.92 6.74
N ILE A 59 -12.06 -10.76 7.22
CA ILE A 59 -12.42 -10.17 8.50
C ILE A 59 -13.03 -8.77 8.25
N ASP A 60 -14.06 -8.41 9.01
CA ASP A 60 -14.89 -7.22 8.82
C ASP A 60 -14.16 -5.91 9.23
N LEU A 61 -13.01 -5.66 8.58
CA LEU A 61 -12.24 -4.43 8.70
C LEU A 61 -12.58 -3.50 7.54
N SER A 62 -13.29 -2.42 7.83
CA SER A 62 -13.62 -1.41 6.82
C SER A 62 -12.36 -0.67 6.33
N GLY A 63 -12.30 -0.41 5.02
CA GLY A 63 -11.26 0.42 4.38
C GLY A 63 -9.89 -0.25 4.16
N PHE A 64 -9.51 -1.26 4.95
CA PHE A 64 -8.22 -1.94 4.83
C PHE A 64 -8.38 -3.36 4.31
N LYS A 65 -7.88 -3.62 3.10
CA LYS A 65 -7.86 -4.97 2.50
C LYS A 65 -6.60 -5.76 2.86
N ALA A 66 -5.53 -5.06 3.24
CA ALA A 66 -4.27 -5.66 3.64
C ALA A 66 -3.56 -4.83 4.72
N ILE A 67 -2.83 -5.54 5.58
CA ILE A 67 -1.91 -5.00 6.57
C ILE A 67 -0.49 -5.35 6.11
N ILE A 68 0.43 -4.39 6.16
CA ILE A 68 1.85 -4.62 5.88
C ILE A 68 2.62 -4.51 7.19
N CYS A 69 3.27 -5.59 7.61
CA CYS A 69 4.13 -5.63 8.78
C CYS A 69 5.60 -5.67 8.35
N SER A 70 6.41 -4.78 8.92
CA SER A 70 7.85 -4.73 8.67
C SER A 70 8.61 -5.23 9.89
N PHE A 71 9.39 -6.28 9.70
CA PHE A 71 10.27 -6.84 10.71
C PHE A 71 11.67 -6.24 10.59
N THR A 72 12.28 -5.97 11.73
CA THR A 72 13.53 -5.26 11.87
C THR A 72 14.41 -5.95 12.92
N ILE A 73 15.65 -5.48 13.07
CA ILE A 73 16.57 -5.98 14.10
C ILE A 73 16.14 -5.62 15.53
N ALA A 74 15.12 -4.77 15.68
CA ALA A 74 14.58 -4.36 16.97
C ALA A 74 13.43 -5.27 17.45
N ASP A 75 12.90 -6.11 16.57
CA ASP A 75 11.82 -7.04 16.90
C ASP A 75 12.34 -8.22 17.73
N THR A 76 11.49 -8.66 18.64
CA THR A 76 11.75 -9.73 19.60
C THR A 76 10.61 -10.74 19.58
N GLU A 77 10.81 -11.91 20.19
CA GLU A 77 9.73 -12.89 20.35
C GLU A 77 8.50 -12.27 21.01
N TYR A 78 8.71 -11.48 22.08
CA TYR A 78 7.64 -10.79 22.79
C TYR A 78 6.80 -9.88 21.87
N THR A 79 7.43 -9.03 21.06
CA THR A 79 6.71 -8.14 20.15
C THR A 79 5.99 -8.91 19.04
N THR A 80 6.57 -10.01 18.57
CA THR A 80 5.94 -10.86 17.54
C THR A 80 4.76 -11.67 18.08
N ASP A 81 4.83 -12.11 19.33
CA ASP A 81 3.75 -12.83 19.99
C ASP A 81 2.57 -11.87 20.24
N LEU A 82 2.83 -10.64 20.70
CA LEU A 82 1.80 -9.59 20.82
C LEU A 82 1.09 -9.32 19.49
N LEU A 83 1.83 -9.20 18.39
CA LEU A 83 1.26 -9.01 17.05
C LEU A 83 0.33 -10.17 16.67
N THR A 84 0.82 -11.39 16.88
CA THR A 84 0.10 -12.61 16.51
C THR A 84 -1.17 -12.78 17.34
N ASP A 85 -1.11 -12.49 18.64
CA ASP A 85 -2.27 -12.52 19.53
C ASP A 85 -3.31 -11.46 19.14
N ALA A 86 -2.87 -10.24 18.80
CA ALA A 86 -3.76 -9.19 18.34
C ALA A 86 -4.48 -9.56 17.03
N LEU A 87 -3.75 -10.14 16.05
CA LEU A 87 -4.32 -10.60 14.79
C LEU A 87 -5.32 -11.75 15.00
N HIS A 88 -5.00 -12.71 15.88
CA HIS A 88 -5.94 -13.76 16.27
C HIS A 88 -7.20 -13.19 16.94
N HIS A 89 -7.04 -12.20 17.80
CA HIS A 89 -8.16 -11.56 18.47
C HIS A 89 -9.06 -10.84 17.44
N LEU A 90 -8.47 -10.14 16.47
CA LEU A 90 -9.21 -9.51 15.37
C LEU A 90 -10.00 -10.54 14.56
N SER A 91 -9.35 -11.62 14.12
CA SER A 91 -9.99 -12.70 13.37
C SER A 91 -11.17 -13.34 14.12
N LYS A 92 -11.05 -13.53 15.44
CA LYS A 92 -12.13 -14.12 16.23
C LYS A 92 -13.37 -13.23 16.36
N HIS A 93 -13.20 -11.90 16.45
CA HIS A 93 -14.29 -10.97 16.79
C HIS A 93 -14.99 -10.33 15.58
N HIS A 94 -14.39 -10.37 14.38
CA HIS A 94 -14.89 -9.67 13.19
C HIS A 94 -15.19 -10.61 12.02
N ARG A 95 -16.17 -11.53 12.19
CA ARG A 95 -16.62 -12.45 11.13
C ARG A 95 -18.04 -12.10 10.65
N GLN A 96 -18.17 -11.24 9.63
CA GLN A 96 -19.39 -11.07 8.83
C GLN A 96 -19.10 -10.58 7.39
N THR A 97 -20.06 -10.79 6.49
CA THR A 97 -19.89 -11.07 5.04
C THR A 97 -20.29 -9.98 4.04
N ASP A 98 -20.40 -8.70 4.43
CA ASP A 98 -20.85 -7.66 3.50
C ASP A 98 -19.74 -6.67 3.14
N TYR A 99 -18.81 -7.12 2.28
CA TYR A 99 -17.79 -6.24 1.69
C TYR A 99 -18.39 -5.39 0.57
N THR A 100 -18.25 -4.07 0.69
CA THR A 100 -18.35 -3.16 -0.45
C THR A 100 -17.05 -3.20 -1.23
N ASP A 101 -17.15 -3.58 -2.50
CA ASP A 101 -15.96 -3.84 -3.31
C ASP A 101 -15.27 -2.55 -3.75
N PHE A 102 -14.35 -2.05 -2.92
CA PHE A 102 -13.46 -0.94 -3.28
C PHE A 102 -12.56 -1.25 -4.51
N MET A 103 -12.48 -2.52 -4.97
CA MET A 103 -11.54 -2.92 -6.04
C MET A 103 -12.01 -2.69 -7.47
N LEU A 104 -13.26 -2.24 -7.70
CA LEU A 104 -13.71 -1.93 -9.07
C LEU A 104 -13.49 -0.45 -9.47
N VAL A 105 -12.52 0.24 -8.87
CA VAL A 105 -12.08 1.52 -9.45
C VAL A 105 -11.31 1.21 -10.72
N LYS A 106 -11.95 1.35 -11.88
CA LYS A 106 -11.25 1.26 -13.16
C LYS A 106 -10.16 2.32 -13.18
N LEU A 107 -8.91 1.89 -13.15
CA LEU A 107 -7.78 2.80 -13.35
C LEU A 107 -7.92 3.47 -14.72
N PRO A 108 -7.67 4.78 -14.82
CA PRO A 108 -7.63 5.41 -16.11
C PRO A 108 -6.58 4.75 -17.00
N ASN A 109 -6.94 4.54 -18.26
CA ASN A 109 -6.11 3.87 -19.25
C ASN A 109 -4.92 4.74 -19.64
N GLY A 110 -3.74 4.12 -19.77
CA GLY A 110 -2.52 4.80 -20.19
C GLY A 110 -1.81 5.56 -19.07
N LEU A 111 -0.66 6.12 -19.41
CA LEU A 111 0.10 7.00 -18.53
C LEU A 111 -0.35 8.46 -18.75
N PRO A 112 -0.28 9.32 -17.72
CA PRO A 112 -0.59 10.73 -17.89
C PRO A 112 0.37 11.39 -18.88
N ARG A 113 -0.15 12.34 -19.65
CA ARG A 113 0.67 13.07 -20.62
C ARG A 113 1.54 14.11 -19.94
N SER A 114 2.86 13.93 -20.01
CA SER A 114 3.83 14.94 -19.61
C SER A 114 3.90 16.08 -20.63
N VAL A 115 3.74 17.32 -20.17
CA VAL A 115 3.75 18.55 -20.99
C VAL A 115 5.04 19.34 -20.78
N ILE A 116 5.49 19.41 -19.53
CA ILE A 116 6.78 20.00 -19.16
C ILE A 116 7.48 19.06 -18.18
N ASN A 117 8.79 19.22 -18.02
CA ASN A 117 9.52 18.39 -17.07
C ASN A 117 9.16 18.77 -15.62
N VAL A 118 9.33 17.79 -14.72
CA VAL A 118 8.98 17.91 -13.30
C VAL A 118 9.68 19.10 -12.63
N ARG A 119 10.94 19.39 -12.99
CA ARG A 119 11.72 20.49 -12.41
C ARG A 119 11.07 21.83 -12.72
N ASP A 120 10.77 22.08 -13.99
CA ASP A 120 10.18 23.35 -14.43
C ASP A 120 8.78 23.54 -13.87
N ALA A 121 7.99 22.47 -13.81
CA ALA A 121 6.67 22.49 -13.18
C ALA A 121 6.74 22.81 -11.67
N TYR A 122 7.75 22.29 -10.98
CA TYR A 122 7.90 22.48 -9.54
C TYR A 122 8.42 23.88 -9.17
N PHE A 123 9.36 24.43 -9.94
CA PHE A 123 10.00 25.72 -9.64
C PHE A 123 9.32 26.94 -10.29
N THR A 124 8.24 26.75 -11.04
CA THR A 124 7.52 27.86 -11.64
C THR A 124 6.88 28.75 -10.58
N THR A 125 7.01 30.07 -10.74
CA THR A 125 6.28 31.06 -9.94
C THR A 125 4.89 31.36 -10.50
N LYS A 126 4.60 30.87 -11.71
CA LYS A 126 3.32 31.07 -12.41
C LYS A 126 2.35 29.95 -12.03
N THR A 127 1.71 30.07 -10.87
CA THR A 127 0.75 29.09 -10.36
C THR A 127 -0.61 29.73 -10.06
N ARG A 128 -1.66 28.93 -10.14
CA ARG A 128 -3.02 29.31 -9.76
C ARG A 128 -3.68 28.09 -9.11
N ARG A 129 -4.36 28.30 -7.99
CA ARG A 129 -5.23 27.28 -7.40
C ARG A 129 -6.54 27.22 -8.17
N VAL A 130 -6.97 26.01 -8.48
CA VAL A 130 -8.23 25.72 -9.18
C VAL A 130 -9.01 24.69 -8.38
N SER A 131 -10.33 24.66 -8.55
CA SER A 131 -11.12 23.54 -8.06
C SER A 131 -10.75 22.27 -8.83
N LEU A 132 -11.13 21.10 -8.30
CA LEU A 132 -10.87 19.83 -8.97
C LEU A 132 -11.48 19.80 -10.38
N ASP A 133 -12.68 20.35 -10.52
CA ASP A 133 -13.45 20.39 -11.78
C ASP A 133 -12.85 21.33 -12.82
N GLU A 134 -12.27 22.44 -12.37
CA GLU A 134 -11.54 23.38 -13.23
C GLU A 134 -10.12 22.90 -13.58
N GLY A 135 -9.66 21.81 -12.98
CA GLY A 135 -8.31 21.29 -13.17
C GLY A 135 -8.06 20.77 -14.59
N VAL A 136 -9.09 20.26 -15.29
CA VAL A 136 -8.93 19.66 -16.61
C VAL A 136 -8.31 20.64 -17.60
N GLY A 137 -7.31 20.17 -18.35
CA GLY A 137 -6.54 20.99 -19.29
C GLY A 137 -5.40 21.80 -18.67
N HIS A 138 -5.28 21.83 -17.34
CA HIS A 138 -4.19 22.51 -16.65
C HIS A 138 -3.03 21.56 -16.36
N VAL A 139 -1.82 22.11 -16.37
CA VAL A 139 -0.59 21.40 -15.97
C VAL A 139 -0.47 21.44 -14.46
N LEU A 140 -0.25 20.28 -13.85
CA LEU A 140 -0.05 20.16 -12.42
C LEU A 140 1.31 20.72 -12.02
N VAL A 141 1.32 21.44 -10.90
CA VAL A 141 2.55 21.91 -10.23
C VAL A 141 2.79 21.17 -8.90
N GLN A 142 1.84 20.34 -8.48
CA GLN A 142 1.91 19.48 -7.31
C GLN A 142 1.37 18.09 -7.65
N SER A 143 1.85 17.06 -6.94
CA SER A 143 1.37 15.69 -7.13
C SER A 143 -0.03 15.49 -6.57
N ILE A 144 -0.82 14.65 -7.23
CA ILE A 144 -2.08 14.11 -6.67
C ILE A 144 -1.83 12.64 -6.32
N ILE A 145 -1.97 12.31 -5.04
CA ILE A 145 -1.63 11.01 -4.45
C ILE A 145 -2.84 10.48 -3.65
N PRO A 146 -3.81 9.82 -4.30
CA PRO A 146 -4.97 9.24 -3.62
C PRO A 146 -4.56 8.09 -2.70
N TYR A 147 -5.24 7.95 -1.54
CA TYR A 147 -5.02 6.85 -0.60
C TYR A 147 -6.32 6.14 -0.24
N PRO A 148 -6.42 4.80 -0.43
CA PRO A 148 -5.41 3.88 -0.97
C PRO A 148 -5.23 3.99 -2.51
N PRO A 149 -4.05 3.61 -3.07
CA PRO A 149 -2.92 2.97 -2.40
C PRO A 149 -1.81 3.92 -1.90
N GLY A 150 -1.91 5.24 -2.13
CA GLY A 150 -0.90 6.19 -1.66
C GLY A 150 0.32 6.34 -2.58
N ILE A 151 0.18 6.03 -3.87
CA ILE A 151 1.19 6.28 -4.89
C ILE A 151 0.76 7.44 -5.78
N PRO A 152 1.70 8.21 -6.37
CA PRO A 152 1.33 9.31 -7.25
C PRO A 152 0.49 8.83 -8.44
N ARG A 153 -0.70 9.42 -8.58
CA ARG A 153 -1.54 9.23 -9.77
C ARG A 153 -1.23 10.26 -10.84
N LEU A 154 -0.93 11.48 -10.42
CA LEU A 154 -0.45 12.56 -11.26
C LEU A 154 0.73 13.24 -10.57
N VAL A 155 1.73 13.64 -11.35
CA VAL A 155 2.94 14.33 -10.89
C VAL A 155 3.09 15.70 -11.55
N PRO A 156 3.91 16.62 -10.99
CA PRO A 156 4.14 17.92 -11.61
C PRO A 156 4.65 17.82 -13.05
N GLY A 157 4.10 18.65 -13.93
CA GLY A 157 4.42 18.68 -15.35
C GLY A 157 3.51 17.83 -16.22
N GLU A 158 2.67 16.99 -15.62
CA GLU A 158 1.59 16.29 -16.31
C GLU A 158 0.34 17.18 -16.41
N ILE A 159 -0.49 16.91 -17.42
CA ILE A 159 -1.77 17.61 -17.61
C ILE A 159 -2.92 16.79 -17.01
N MET A 160 -3.86 17.48 -16.36
CA MET A 160 -5.09 16.87 -15.88
C MET A 160 -6.03 16.61 -17.06
N GLU A 161 -6.27 15.33 -17.38
CA GLU A 161 -7.26 14.92 -18.40
C GLU A 161 -8.59 14.53 -17.75
N GLN A 162 -9.67 14.56 -18.52
CA GLN A 162 -11.03 14.31 -18.02
C GLN A 162 -11.17 12.96 -17.29
N HIS A 163 -10.54 11.91 -17.81
CA HIS A 163 -10.61 10.58 -17.21
C HIS A 163 -9.93 10.49 -15.83
N TYR A 164 -8.97 11.38 -15.52
CA TYR A 164 -8.41 11.48 -14.17
C TYR A 164 -9.37 12.20 -13.21
N LEU A 165 -10.07 13.24 -13.68
CA LEU A 165 -11.13 13.89 -12.90
C LEU A 165 -12.23 12.88 -12.53
N ASP A 166 -12.68 12.09 -13.51
CA ASP A 166 -13.72 11.09 -13.29
C ASP A 166 -13.29 10.03 -12.26
N PHE A 167 -12.04 9.57 -12.35
CA PHE A 167 -11.43 8.66 -11.38
C PHE A 167 -11.36 9.28 -9.97
N LEU A 168 -10.88 10.51 -9.85
CA LEU A 168 -10.76 11.19 -8.55
C LEU A 168 -12.13 11.47 -7.92
N ARG A 169 -13.14 11.83 -8.70
CA ARG A 169 -14.52 12.00 -8.21
C ARG A 169 -15.10 10.68 -7.71
N TYR A 170 -14.94 9.59 -8.48
CA TYR A 170 -15.34 8.27 -8.02
C TYR A 170 -14.64 7.91 -6.70
N PHE A 171 -13.35 8.21 -6.60
CA PHE A 171 -12.55 7.94 -5.41
C PHE A 171 -13.07 8.69 -4.17
N LEU A 172 -13.34 10.00 -4.32
CA LEU A 172 -13.92 10.85 -3.26
C LEU A 172 -15.32 10.40 -2.85
N ASP A 173 -16.17 9.97 -3.80
CA ASP A 173 -17.52 9.45 -3.51
C ASP A 173 -17.49 8.20 -2.61
N LYS A 174 -16.42 7.41 -2.67
CA LYS A 174 -16.23 6.23 -1.82
C LYS A 174 -15.56 6.53 -0.47
N GLY A 175 -15.33 7.80 -0.15
CA GLY A 175 -14.76 8.23 1.13
C GLY A 175 -13.23 8.23 1.17
N GLY A 176 -12.58 8.24 0.00
CA GLY A 176 -11.14 8.52 -0.13
C GLY A 176 -10.80 10.01 -0.17
#